data_AF-A0A172TWB9-F1
#
_entry.id   AF-A0A172TWB9-F1
#
_cell.length_a   1.000
_cell.length_b   1.000
_cell.length_c   1.000
_cell.angle_alpha   90.00
_cell.angle_beta   90.00
_cell.angle_gamma   90.00
#
_symmetry.space_group_name_H-M   'P 1'
#
loop_
_entity.id
_entity.type
_entity.pdbx_description
1 polymer ?
#
loop_
_entity_poly.entity_id
_entity_poly.type
_entity_poly.pdbx_seq_one_letter_code
_entity_poly.pdbx_strand_id
1 'polypeptide(L)'
;MSKQPIIERENQSGKVTCEGRRIEWHKIDGSIISIDLESVVVIGEYTTDNGPFTDDWFLVFVFKNGEWEEVSVYADGFQGVEQHLSDLFSLDFPKPFLANSTNWKSYVWFPQNLEGKELFVLTPPQRLQTAKNHSSKYESGTGAGGLWQGLGS
;
A
#
# COMPACT_ATOMS: atom_id res chain seq x y z
N MET A 1 -20.84 21.69 -24.41
CA MET A 1 -20.08 21.58 -23.15
C MET A 1 -20.73 20.51 -22.30
N SER A 2 -20.16 19.29 -22.31
CA SER A 2 -20.61 18.20 -21.44
C SER A 2 -20.16 18.49 -20.01
N LYS A 3 -21.11 18.67 -19.09
CA LYS A 3 -20.83 18.64 -17.65
C LYS A 3 -20.48 17.20 -17.32
N GLN A 4 -19.23 16.94 -16.95
CA GLN A 4 -18.88 15.64 -16.38
C GLN A 4 -19.55 15.48 -15.02
N PRO A 5 -20.03 14.27 -14.67
CA PRO A 5 -20.63 14.03 -13.37
C PRO A 5 -19.57 14.24 -12.29
N ILE A 6 -19.90 15.07 -11.29
CA ILE A 6 -19.14 15.19 -10.07
C ILE A 6 -19.38 13.88 -9.32
N ILE A 7 -18.42 12.96 -9.36
CA ILE A 7 -18.43 11.79 -8.49
C ILE A 7 -18.03 12.31 -7.12
N GLU A 8 -19.01 12.59 -6.27
CA GLU A 8 -18.77 12.80 -4.84
C GLU A 8 -18.20 11.48 -4.29
N ARG A 9 -16.89 11.46 -4.06
CA ARG A 9 -16.25 10.37 -3.32
C ARG A 9 -16.64 10.57 -1.86
N GLU A 10 -17.38 9.63 -1.27
CA GLU A 10 -17.47 9.57 0.19
C GLU A 10 -16.04 9.55 0.72
N ASN A 11 -15.72 10.49 1.61
CA ASN A 11 -14.36 10.69 2.08
C ASN A 11 -14.00 9.53 3.04
N GLN A 12 -13.44 8.45 2.48
CA GLN A 12 -13.14 7.21 3.18
C GLN A 12 -11.75 7.18 3.83
N SER A 13 -10.93 8.22 3.61
CA SER A 13 -9.55 8.22 4.08
C SER A 13 -9.35 9.02 5.37
N GLY A 14 -10.34 9.78 5.83
CA GLY A 14 -10.25 10.57 7.07
C GLY A 14 -9.85 12.01 6.83
N LYS A 15 -9.29 12.68 7.85
CA LYS A 15 -8.95 14.11 7.81
C LYS A 15 -7.49 14.34 8.12
N VAL A 16 -6.82 15.15 7.30
CA VAL A 16 -5.44 15.58 7.53
C VAL A 16 -5.38 17.07 7.85
N THR A 17 -4.53 17.43 8.80
CA THR A 17 -4.22 18.81 9.17
C THR A 17 -2.71 19.03 9.21
N CYS A 18 -2.29 20.25 8.93
CA CYS A 18 -0.89 20.65 9.00
C CYS A 18 -0.75 21.97 9.77
N GLU A 19 0.21 22.01 10.69
CA GLU A 19 0.57 23.21 11.46
C GLU A 19 2.08 23.23 11.72
N GLY A 20 2.74 24.33 11.34
CA GLY A 20 4.19 24.46 11.52
C GLY A 20 4.95 23.34 10.82
N ARG A 21 5.57 22.43 11.58
CA ARG A 21 6.31 21.29 11.02
C ARG A 21 5.65 19.94 11.31
N ARG A 22 4.39 19.95 11.71
CA ARG A 22 3.64 18.74 12.06
C ARG A 22 2.48 18.55 11.09
N ILE A 23 2.34 17.32 10.60
CA ILE A 23 1.15 16.84 9.91
C ILE A 23 0.48 15.81 10.81
N GLU A 24 -0.84 15.88 10.93
CA GLU A 24 -1.65 14.88 11.62
C GLU A 24 -2.72 14.34 10.70
N TRP A 25 -2.76 13.03 10.52
CA TRP A 25 -3.80 12.35 9.77
C TRP A 25 -4.66 11.52 10.72
N HIS A 26 -5.90 11.97 10.90
CA HIS A 26 -6.94 11.29 11.65
C HIS A 26 -7.69 10.35 10.70
N LYS A 27 -7.41 9.06 10.81
CA LYS A 27 -8.07 8.00 10.03
C LYS A 27 -9.50 7.77 10.52
N ILE A 28 -10.32 7.18 9.66
CA ILE A 28 -11.73 6.88 9.98
C ILE A 28 -11.86 5.88 11.14
N ASP A 29 -10.90 4.97 11.27
CA ASP A 29 -10.86 3.99 12.37
C ASP A 29 -10.47 4.60 13.74
N GLY A 30 -10.20 5.91 13.78
CA GLY A 30 -9.80 6.64 14.98
C GLY A 30 -8.29 6.67 15.23
N SER A 31 -7.49 5.98 14.41
CA SER A 31 -6.04 6.04 14.47
C SER A 31 -5.53 7.43 14.05
N ILE A 32 -4.45 7.89 14.67
CA ILE A 32 -3.80 9.15 14.33
C ILE A 32 -2.36 8.86 13.93
N ILE A 33 -2.01 9.23 12.70
CA ILE A 33 -0.62 9.25 12.25
C ILE A 33 -0.10 10.68 12.43
N SER A 34 1.06 10.83 13.07
CA SER A 34 1.71 12.12 13.27
C SER A 34 3.08 12.12 12.63
N ILE A 35 3.33 13.12 11.78
CA ILE A 35 4.52 13.23 10.95
C ILE A 35 5.23 14.53 11.34
N ASP A 36 6.48 14.40 11.79
CA ASP A 36 7.37 15.53 12.06
C ASP A 36 8.27 15.80 10.85
N LEU A 37 8.00 16.91 10.16
CA LEU A 37 8.70 17.32 8.95
C LEU A 37 10.18 17.69 9.18
N GLU A 38 10.64 17.88 10.42
CA GLU A 38 12.09 18.05 10.70
C GLU A 38 12.87 16.74 10.55
N SER A 39 12.19 15.61 10.73
CA SER A 39 12.79 14.29 10.64
C SER A 39 12.73 13.72 9.22
N VAL A 40 11.97 14.35 8.32
CA VAL A 40 11.77 13.89 6.94
C VAL A 40 13.00 14.17 6.09
N VAL A 41 13.45 13.15 5.37
CA VAL A 41 14.59 13.21 4.44
C VAL A 41 14.19 12.95 2.99
N VAL A 42 13.07 12.25 2.76
CA VAL A 42 12.50 12.03 1.44
C VAL A 42 10.99 12.24 1.50
N ILE A 43 10.46 12.96 0.52
CA ILE A 43 9.01 13.03 0.26
C ILE A 43 8.79 12.44 -1.11
N GLY A 44 7.84 11.52 -1.22
CA GLY A 44 7.47 10.89 -2.47
C GLY A 44 5.99 10.58 -2.52
N GLU A 45 5.55 9.96 -3.61
CA GLU A 45 4.21 9.40 -3.74
C GLU A 45 4.28 7.99 -4.30
N TYR A 46 3.25 7.19 -4.05
CA TYR A 46 3.06 5.93 -4.74
C TYR A 46 1.58 5.62 -4.98
N THR A 47 1.33 4.80 -5.98
CA THR A 47 0.02 4.21 -6.26
C THR A 47 0.03 2.69 -6.07
N THR A 48 -1.12 2.11 -5.73
CA THR A 48 -1.33 0.65 -5.69
C THR A 48 -2.14 0.17 -6.89
N ASP A 49 -2.27 -1.15 -7.05
CA ASP A 49 -3.11 -1.80 -8.04
C ASP A 49 -4.58 -2.00 -7.58
N ASN A 50 -4.93 -1.55 -6.37
CA ASN A 50 -6.29 -1.67 -5.82
C ASN A 50 -7.27 -0.64 -6.39
N GLY A 51 -6.77 0.36 -7.12
CA GLY A 51 -7.55 1.41 -7.78
C GLY A 51 -8.51 0.93 -8.89
N PRO A 52 -9.46 1.77 -9.32
CA PRO A 52 -9.74 3.15 -8.88
C PRO A 52 -10.86 3.26 -7.82
N PHE A 53 -11.36 2.14 -7.29
CA PHE A 53 -12.53 2.11 -6.40
C PHE A 53 -12.16 2.19 -4.90
N THR A 54 -10.87 2.18 -4.57
CA THR A 54 -10.36 2.24 -3.20
C THR A 54 -9.26 3.30 -3.08
N ASP A 55 -8.86 3.59 -1.84
CA ASP A 55 -7.69 4.42 -1.55
C ASP A 55 -6.42 3.78 -2.12
N ASP A 56 -5.96 4.32 -3.24
CA ASP A 56 -4.92 3.73 -4.07
C ASP A 56 -3.72 4.66 -4.29
N TRP A 57 -3.69 5.83 -3.66
CA TRP A 57 -2.67 6.83 -3.92
C TRP A 57 -2.31 7.59 -2.64
N PHE A 58 -1.02 7.56 -2.33
CA PHE A 58 -0.49 8.00 -1.06
C PHE A 58 0.72 8.91 -1.27
N LEU A 59 0.81 9.94 -0.42
CA LEU A 59 2.01 10.72 -0.20
C LEU A 59 2.81 10.08 0.93
N VAL A 60 4.12 9.90 0.74
CA VAL A 60 5.01 9.20 1.66
C VAL A 60 6.09 10.13 2.18
N PHE A 61 6.39 9.95 3.47
CA PHE A 61 7.41 10.67 4.22
C PHE A 61 8.41 9.65 4.78
N VAL A 62 9.63 9.66 4.28
CA VAL A 62 10.72 8.83 4.82
C VAL A 62 11.52 9.65 5.82
N PHE A 63 11.75 9.08 6.99
CA PHE A 63 12.44 9.71 8.10
C PHE A 63 13.94 9.37 8.13
N LYS A 64 14.71 10.16 8.89
CA LYS A 64 16.16 9.96 9.10
C LYS A 64 16.54 8.56 9.61
N ASN A 65 15.64 7.90 10.33
CA ASN A 65 15.84 6.54 10.85
C ASN A 65 15.56 5.44 9.81
N GLY A 66 15.10 5.80 8.61
CA GLY A 66 14.74 4.87 7.53
C GLY A 66 13.32 4.32 7.62
N GLU A 67 12.57 4.62 8.69
CA GLU A 67 11.13 4.38 8.73
C GLU A 67 10.40 5.38 7.84
N TRP A 68 9.15 5.08 7.52
CA TRP A 68 8.33 5.95 6.70
C TRP A 68 6.87 5.87 7.12
N GLU A 69 6.16 6.96 6.87
CA GLU A 69 4.72 7.09 7.07
C GLU A 69 4.08 7.63 5.81
N GLU A 70 2.76 7.48 5.72
CA GLU A 70 2.00 7.89 4.55
C GLU A 70 0.72 8.62 4.91
N VAL A 71 0.24 9.40 3.96
CA VAL A 71 -1.06 10.06 4.00
C VAL A 71 -1.75 9.81 2.68
N SER A 72 -3.02 9.38 2.73
CA SER A 72 -3.84 9.28 1.52
C SER A 72 -4.04 10.65 0.88
N VAL A 73 -3.88 10.73 -0.43
CA VAL A 73 -4.20 11.95 -1.19
C VAL A 73 -5.69 12.28 -1.20
N TYR A 74 -6.55 11.33 -0.82
CA TYR A 74 -7.99 11.50 -0.77
C TYR A 74 -8.50 11.97 0.60
N ALA A 75 -7.63 12.12 1.60
CA ALA A 75 -8.01 12.63 2.91
C ALA A 75 -8.54 14.07 2.83
N ASP A 76 -9.56 14.40 3.64
CA ASP A 76 -10.05 15.78 3.77
C ASP A 76 -8.90 16.70 4.23
N GLY A 77 -8.72 17.83 3.56
CA GLY A 77 -7.63 18.77 3.86
C GLY A 77 -6.29 18.47 3.20
N PHE A 78 -6.17 17.42 2.36
CA PHE A 78 -4.90 17.07 1.70
C PHE A 78 -4.34 18.20 0.82
N GLN A 79 -5.20 18.96 0.14
CA GLN A 79 -4.76 20.15 -0.62
C GLN A 79 -4.02 21.18 0.25
N GLY A 80 -4.40 21.30 1.53
CA GLY A 80 -3.68 22.14 2.50
C GLY A 80 -2.28 21.60 2.81
N VAL A 81 -2.13 20.29 2.88
CA VAL A 81 -0.83 19.62 3.04
C VAL A 81 0.07 19.88 1.83
N GLU A 82 -0.45 19.73 0.61
CA GLU A 82 0.31 20.01 -0.63
C GLU A 82 0.87 21.44 -0.64
N GLN A 83 0.01 22.43 -0.38
CA GLN A 83 0.43 23.83 -0.32
C GLN A 83 1.46 24.06 0.79
N HIS A 84 1.24 23.48 1.97
CA HIS A 84 2.14 23.62 3.10
C HIS A 84 3.53 23.03 2.84
N LEU A 85 3.59 21.88 2.15
CA LEU A 85 4.85 21.26 1.76
C LEU A 85 5.56 22.03 0.63
N SER A 86 4.80 22.55 -0.34
CA SER A 86 5.31 23.45 -1.38
C SER A 86 6.05 24.61 -0.75
N ASP A 87 5.44 25.26 0.24
CA ASP A 87 6.00 26.43 0.92
C ASP A 87 7.24 26.06 1.76
N LEU A 88 7.19 24.96 2.51
CA LEU A 88 8.28 24.56 3.42
C LEU A 88 9.51 24.02 2.71
N PHE A 89 9.32 23.23 1.66
CA PHE A 89 10.41 22.53 0.96
C PHE A 89 10.76 23.18 -0.38
N SER A 90 10.10 24.30 -0.74
CA SER A 90 10.24 24.96 -2.04
C SER A 90 10.02 23.98 -3.20
N LEU A 91 9.02 23.11 -3.04
CA LEU A 91 8.64 22.14 -4.05
C LEU A 91 7.67 22.81 -5.02
N ASP A 92 7.95 22.70 -6.31
CA ASP A 92 6.89 22.81 -7.29
C ASP A 92 6.19 21.45 -7.26
N PHE A 93 4.92 21.39 -6.84
CA PHE A 93 4.07 20.22 -7.08
C PHE A 93 3.38 20.43 -8.44
N PRO A 94 4.04 20.26 -9.60
CA PRO A 94 3.33 20.23 -10.86
C PRO A 94 2.41 19.00 -10.81
N LYS A 95 1.20 19.19 -11.36
CA LYS A 95 0.16 18.17 -11.59
C LYS A 95 0.54 16.75 -11.18
N PRO A 96 -0.23 16.11 -10.28
CA PRO A 96 0.10 14.79 -9.75
C PRO A 96 0.53 13.80 -10.83
N PHE A 97 1.80 13.37 -10.79
CA PHE A 97 2.41 12.57 -11.85
C PHE A 97 1.79 11.17 -11.96
N LEU A 98 1.28 10.65 -10.83
CA LEU A 98 0.61 9.35 -10.80
C LEU A 98 -0.91 9.42 -11.00
N ALA A 99 -1.49 10.61 -11.26
CA ALA A 99 -2.91 10.69 -11.57
C ALA A 99 -3.28 9.81 -12.78
N ASN A 100 -4.23 8.90 -12.57
CA ASN A 100 -4.67 7.86 -13.52
C ASN A 100 -3.72 6.67 -13.71
N SER A 101 -2.74 6.44 -12.83
CA SER A 101 -1.99 5.18 -12.82
C SER A 101 -2.84 4.06 -12.21
N THR A 102 -3.07 2.98 -12.97
CA THR A 102 -3.72 1.76 -12.45
C THR A 102 -2.71 0.68 -12.07
N ASN A 103 -1.43 1.02 -12.06
CA ASN A 103 -0.33 0.11 -11.76
C ASN A 103 0.44 0.65 -10.56
N TRP A 104 1.12 -0.26 -9.87
CA TRP A 104 2.08 0.13 -8.86
C TRP A 104 3.18 1.00 -9.47
N LYS A 105 3.34 2.21 -8.92
CA LYS A 105 4.39 3.16 -9.29
C LYS A 105 4.74 3.99 -8.07
N SER A 106 5.96 4.50 -8.05
CA SER A 106 6.36 5.46 -7.03
C SER A 106 7.27 6.54 -7.61
N TYR A 107 7.29 7.70 -6.98
CA TYR A 107 7.99 8.89 -7.45
C TYR A 107 8.53 9.68 -6.26
N VAL A 108 9.77 10.14 -6.34
CA VAL A 108 10.38 11.02 -5.34
C VAL A 108 10.20 12.49 -5.76
N TRP A 109 9.69 13.31 -4.83
CA TRP A 109 9.56 14.77 -4.96
C TRP A 109 10.73 15.51 -4.30
N PHE A 110 11.10 15.08 -3.10
CA PHE A 110 12.17 15.66 -2.30
C PHE A 110 13.11 14.55 -1.82
N PRO A 111 14.44 14.76 -1.80
CA PRO A 111 15.17 15.96 -2.20
C PRO A 111 15.35 16.08 -3.71
N GLN A 112 15.65 17.28 -4.19
CA GLN A 112 15.70 17.61 -5.63
C GLN A 112 16.70 16.77 -6.44
N ASN A 113 17.79 16.31 -5.83
CA ASN A 113 18.77 15.42 -6.47
C ASN A 113 18.27 13.97 -6.64
N LEU A 114 17.15 13.62 -6.00
CA LEU A 114 16.46 12.34 -6.15
C LEU A 114 15.12 12.48 -6.88
N GLU A 115 14.71 13.69 -7.22
CA GLU A 115 13.47 13.96 -7.95
C GLU A 115 13.36 13.10 -9.21
N GLY A 116 12.17 12.54 -9.47
CA GLY A 116 11.95 11.72 -10.66
C GLY A 116 12.26 10.25 -10.51
N LYS A 117 12.93 9.84 -9.42
CA LYS A 117 13.31 8.43 -9.18
C LYS A 117 12.19 7.66 -8.51
N GLU A 118 12.20 6.34 -8.66
CA GLU A 118 11.32 5.45 -7.91
C GLU A 118 11.67 5.47 -6.43
N LEU A 119 10.64 5.60 -5.57
CA LEU A 119 10.78 5.57 -4.12
C LEU A 119 10.92 4.13 -3.61
N PHE A 120 10.14 3.19 -4.15
CA PHE A 120 10.27 1.77 -3.84
C PHE A 120 10.51 0.91 -5.08
N VAL A 121 11.12 -0.24 -4.86
CA VAL A 121 11.29 -1.29 -5.87
C VAL A 121 10.47 -2.49 -5.43
N LEU A 122 9.45 -2.84 -6.21
CA LEU A 122 8.68 -4.06 -5.93
C LEU A 122 9.53 -5.30 -6.21
N THR A 123 9.66 -6.14 -5.19
CA THR A 123 10.21 -7.48 -5.37
C THR A 123 9.05 -8.45 -5.54
N PRO A 124 8.98 -9.22 -6.65
CA PRO A 124 7.97 -10.25 -6.80
C PRO A 124 8.02 -11.20 -5.59
N PRO A 125 6.87 -11.66 -5.06
CA PRO A 125 6.88 -12.63 -3.99
C PRO A 125 7.70 -13.84 -4.45
N GLN A 126 8.63 -14.31 -3.60
CA GLN A 126 9.26 -15.61 -3.81
C GLN A 126 8.13 -16.60 -4.04
N ARG A 127 8.09 -17.26 -5.20
CA ARG A 127 7.06 -18.24 -5.52
C ARG A 127 6.87 -19.11 -4.28
N LEU A 128 5.65 -19.12 -3.73
CA LEU A 128 5.25 -20.16 -2.81
C LEU A 128 5.64 -21.47 -3.50
N GLN A 129 6.65 -22.17 -2.95
CA GLN A 129 6.95 -23.50 -3.44
C GLN A 129 5.67 -24.27 -3.20
N THR A 130 4.95 -24.58 -4.28
CA THR A 130 3.75 -25.38 -4.22
C THR A 130 4.10 -26.60 -3.39
N ALA A 131 3.40 -26.80 -2.27
CA ALA A 131 3.64 -27.92 -1.39
C ALA A 131 3.80 -29.16 -2.26
N LYS A 132 4.95 -29.83 -2.17
CA LYS A 132 5.17 -31.09 -2.89
C LYS A 132 3.98 -31.97 -2.54
N ASN A 133 3.14 -32.26 -3.53
CA ASN A 133 2.00 -33.16 -3.38
C ASN A 133 2.53 -34.41 -2.70
N HIS A 134 2.15 -34.61 -1.44
CA HIS A 134 2.37 -35.85 -0.73
C HIS A 134 1.38 -36.84 -1.36
N SER A 135 1.76 -37.42 -2.50
CA SER A 135 1.13 -38.64 -2.98
C SER A 135 1.54 -39.77 -2.06
N SER A 136 0.99 -39.78 -0.84
CA SER A 136 1.03 -40.96 0.01
C SER A 136 0.11 -42.00 -0.62
N LYS A 137 0.76 -42.97 -1.27
CA LYS A 137 0.27 -44.31 -1.54
C LYS A 137 -0.81 -44.73 -0.54
N TYR A 138 -2.03 -44.93 -1.04
CA TYR A 138 -2.95 -45.88 -0.44
C TYR A 138 -2.47 -47.28 -0.84
N GLU A 139 -1.61 -47.89 -0.03
CA GLU A 139 -1.40 -49.33 -0.02
C GLU A 139 -1.54 -49.82 1.43
N SER A 140 -2.22 -50.97 1.58
CA SER A 140 -2.65 -51.68 2.81
C SER A 140 -4.01 -51.22 3.39
N GLY A 141 -5.02 -52.06 3.55
CA GLY A 141 -5.17 -53.48 3.20
C GLY A 141 -6.58 -53.97 3.56
N THR A 142 -7.15 -54.85 2.75
CA THR A 142 -8.27 -55.72 3.13
C THR A 142 -7.71 -57.11 3.42
N GLY A 143 -7.40 -57.35 4.69
CA GLY A 143 -7.22 -58.69 5.23
C GLY A 143 -8.52 -59.17 5.87
N ALA A 144 -9.14 -60.20 5.29
CA ALA A 144 -10.10 -61.12 5.91
C ALA A 144 -10.42 -62.21 4.86
N GLY A 145 -10.34 -63.51 5.07
CA GLY A 145 -9.99 -64.33 6.22
C GLY A 145 -9.94 -65.79 5.72
N GLY A 146 -9.12 -66.62 6.36
CA GLY A 146 -9.01 -68.04 6.04
C GLY A 146 -8.58 -68.81 7.27
N LEU A 147 -9.54 -69.08 8.16
CA LEU A 147 -9.38 -69.94 9.32
C LEU A 147 -9.80 -71.37 8.94
N TRP A 148 -8.90 -72.31 9.18
CA TRP A 148 -9.06 -73.74 8.95
C TRP A 148 -10.10 -74.37 9.90
N GLN A 149 -11.00 -75.20 9.36
CA GLN A 149 -11.53 -76.38 10.07
C GLN A 149 -11.60 -77.55 9.07
N GLY A 150 -11.00 -78.67 9.45
CA GLY A 150 -10.99 -79.90 8.66
C GLY A 150 -12.25 -80.73 8.85
N LEU A 151 -12.42 -81.73 7.97
CA LEU A 151 -13.04 -83.03 8.24
C LEU A 151 -12.73 -83.97 7.05
N GLY A 152 -12.15 -85.13 7.38
CA GLY A 152 -11.88 -86.29 6.55
C GLY A 152 -11.09 -87.25 7.46
N SER A 153 -11.54 -88.46 7.79
CA SER A 153 -12.35 -89.42 7.04
C SER A 153 -13.37 -90.14 7.93
#